data_AF-A0A520ARX6-F1
#
_entry.id   AF-A0A520ARX6-F1
#
_cell.length_a   1.000
_cell.length_b   1.000
_cell.length_c   1.000
_cell.angle_alpha   90.00
_cell.angle_beta   90.00
_cell.angle_gamma   90.00
#
_symmetry.space_group_name_H-M   'P 1'
#
loop_
_entity.id
_entity.type
_entity.pdbx_description
1 polymer ?
#
loop_
_entity_poly.entity_id
_entity_poly.type
_entity_poly.pdbx_seq_one_letter_code
_entity_poly.pdbx_strand_id
1 'polypeptide(L)'
;KVLKKITSKASDATLKDMLKNSQDGITKHTEILKELIAGQDEKVSKEHCKGMEGLVAEATKHVLEEGPDKGPVLDTLIIAQYQRMTHYGIAGFGTAAAYAKALGLKDDNMKLREATKEIYGGDEFMTKLAETAVNAKAEEAA
;
A
#
# COMPACT_ATOMS: atom_id res chain seq x y z
N LYS A 1 -9.46 -1.36 3.96
CA LYS A 1 -10.61 -2.30 3.84
C LYS A 1 -10.45 -3.29 2.69
N VAL A 2 -10.28 -2.81 1.45
CA VAL A 2 -10.09 -3.69 0.27
C VAL A 2 -8.92 -4.67 0.44
N LEU A 3 -7.82 -4.21 1.05
CA LEU A 3 -6.64 -5.02 1.31
C LEU A 3 -6.94 -6.30 2.11
N LYS A 4 -7.86 -6.26 3.08
CA LYS A 4 -8.32 -7.44 3.83
C LYS A 4 -8.98 -8.48 2.93
N LYS A 5 -9.85 -8.02 2.01
CA LYS A 5 -10.55 -8.88 1.05
C LYS A 5 -9.58 -9.48 0.02
N ILE A 6 -8.60 -8.69 -0.42
CA ILE A 6 -7.58 -9.15 -1.37
C ILE A 6 -6.64 -10.17 -0.72
N THR A 7 -6.26 -9.95 0.55
CA THR A 7 -5.37 -10.88 1.29
C THR A 7 -5.94 -12.29 1.41
N SER A 8 -7.26 -12.44 1.56
CA SER A 8 -7.88 -13.78 1.65
C SER A 8 -7.89 -14.54 0.32
N LYS A 9 -7.69 -13.83 -0.80
CA LYS A 9 -7.65 -14.39 -2.16
C LYS A 9 -6.24 -14.79 -2.58
N ALA A 10 -5.20 -14.15 -2.03
CA ALA A 10 -3.81 -14.49 -2.32
C ALA A 10 -3.56 -16.00 -2.11
N SER A 11 -2.74 -16.61 -2.95
CA SER A 11 -2.41 -18.05 -2.86
C SER A 11 -1.03 -18.23 -2.26
N ASP A 12 -0.05 -17.46 -2.75
CA ASP A 12 1.30 -17.41 -2.20
C ASP A 12 1.34 -16.99 -0.72
N ALA A 13 2.15 -17.70 0.07
CA ALA A 13 2.24 -17.49 1.53
C ALA A 13 2.99 -16.20 1.86
N THR A 14 4.07 -15.92 1.12
CA THR A 14 4.89 -14.72 1.30
C THR A 14 4.09 -13.46 0.95
N LEU A 15 3.32 -13.49 -0.15
CA LEU A 15 2.38 -12.44 -0.53
C LEU A 15 1.36 -12.18 0.59
N LYS A 16 0.72 -13.25 1.09
CA LYS A 16 -0.26 -13.13 2.18
C LYS A 16 0.32 -12.42 3.41
N ASP A 17 1.51 -12.84 3.84
CA ASP A 17 2.12 -12.29 5.05
C ASP A 17 2.53 -10.82 4.86
N MET A 18 3.03 -10.47 3.68
CA MET A 18 3.29 -9.07 3.34
C MET A 18 2.03 -8.20 3.29
N LEU A 19 0.93 -8.73 2.76
CA LEU A 19 -0.35 -8.00 2.74
C LEU A 19 -0.91 -7.84 4.16
N LYS A 20 -0.70 -8.79 5.08
CA LYS A 20 -1.04 -8.63 6.50
C LYS A 20 -0.19 -7.55 7.15
N ASN A 21 1.13 -7.61 6.99
CA ASN A 21 2.06 -6.59 7.52
C ASN A 21 1.70 -5.19 6.98
N SER A 22 1.30 -5.10 5.72
CA SER A 22 0.85 -3.84 5.12
C SER A 22 -0.44 -3.31 5.74
N GLN A 23 -1.37 -4.16 6.19
CA GLN A 23 -2.57 -3.71 6.89
C GLN A 23 -2.22 -3.09 8.25
N ASP A 24 -1.27 -3.69 8.96
CA ASP A 24 -0.78 -3.17 10.24
C ASP A 24 -0.04 -1.85 10.03
N GLY A 25 0.80 -1.78 8.99
CA GLY A 25 1.46 -0.55 8.55
C GLY A 25 0.47 0.58 8.26
N ILE A 26 -0.57 0.32 7.44
CA ILE A 26 -1.62 1.31 7.14
C ILE A 26 -2.32 1.79 8.42
N THR A 27 -2.55 0.90 9.39
CA THR A 27 -3.15 1.26 10.67
C THR A 27 -2.21 2.16 11.46
N LYS A 28 -0.93 1.79 11.60
CA LYS A 28 0.12 2.62 12.22
C LYS A 28 0.19 4.00 11.58
N HIS A 29 0.27 4.07 10.25
CA HIS A 29 0.39 5.34 9.51
C HIS A 29 -0.85 6.21 9.68
N THR A 30 -2.03 5.61 9.75
CA THR A 30 -3.28 6.34 10.04
C THR A 30 -3.23 6.99 11.42
N GLU A 31 -2.76 6.28 12.45
CA GLU A 31 -2.62 6.87 13.79
C GLU A 31 -1.55 7.97 13.81
N ILE A 32 -0.42 7.80 13.12
CA ILE A 32 0.59 8.87 12.94
C ILE A 32 -0.05 10.12 12.35
N LEU A 33 -0.84 10.00 11.26
CA LEU A 33 -1.50 11.16 10.66
C LEU A 33 -2.45 11.86 11.64
N LYS A 34 -3.20 11.10 12.45
CA LYS A 34 -4.09 11.68 13.47
C LYS A 34 -3.31 12.44 14.53
N GLU A 35 -2.21 11.87 15.03
CA GLU A 35 -1.33 12.52 15.99
C GLU A 35 -0.76 13.83 15.43
N LEU A 36 -0.27 13.81 14.19
CA LEU A 36 0.29 14.98 13.53
C LEU A 36 -0.75 16.08 13.36
N ILE A 37 -1.96 15.75 12.88
CA ILE A 37 -3.05 16.73 12.73
C ILE A 37 -3.42 17.33 14.09
N ALA A 38 -3.60 16.50 15.12
CA ALA A 38 -3.95 16.97 16.46
C ALA A 38 -2.83 17.82 17.08
N GLY A 39 -1.56 17.52 16.80
CA GLY A 39 -0.41 18.31 17.25
C GLY A 39 -0.31 19.70 16.62
N GLN A 40 -1.05 19.95 15.53
CA GLN A 40 -1.20 21.27 14.90
C GLN A 40 -2.47 22.00 15.38
N ASP A 41 -3.08 21.55 16.48
CA ASP A 41 -4.36 22.03 17.02
C ASP A 41 -5.54 21.93 16.02
N GLU A 42 -5.40 21.09 14.99
CA GLU A 42 -6.41 20.85 13.97
C GLU A 42 -7.28 19.63 14.29
N LYS A 43 -8.53 19.65 13.80
CA LYS A 43 -9.45 18.54 14.01
C LYS A 43 -9.22 17.44 13.00
N VAL A 44 -8.96 16.22 13.48
CA VAL A 44 -9.02 15.01 12.66
C VAL A 44 -10.43 14.87 12.08
N SER A 45 -10.55 15.06 10.78
CA SER A 45 -11.80 14.88 10.04
C SER A 45 -11.65 13.75 9.01
N LYS A 46 -12.78 13.13 8.66
CA LYS A 46 -12.81 12.14 7.60
C LYS A 46 -13.01 12.87 6.27
N GLU A 47 -11.96 12.93 5.49
CA GLU A 47 -12.03 13.36 4.09
C GLU A 47 -12.18 12.13 3.19
N HIS A 48 -13.13 12.18 2.25
CA HIS A 48 -13.30 11.10 1.28
C HIS A 48 -12.38 11.32 0.07
N CYS A 49 -11.35 10.49 -0.04
CA CYS A 49 -10.36 10.59 -1.10
C CYS A 49 -10.83 9.88 -2.39
N LYS A 50 -11.32 10.65 -3.37
CA LYS A 50 -11.74 10.13 -4.69
C LYS A 50 -10.64 9.39 -5.45
N GLY A 51 -9.38 9.83 -5.31
CA GLY A 51 -8.25 9.15 -5.95
C GLY A 51 -8.05 7.73 -5.42
N MET A 52 -8.01 7.58 -4.10
CA MET A 52 -7.91 6.26 -3.47
C MET A 52 -9.17 5.41 -3.70
N GLU A 53 -10.36 6.02 -3.75
CA GLU A 53 -11.59 5.33 -4.12
C GLU A 53 -11.49 4.67 -5.50
N GLY A 54 -10.98 5.40 -6.51
CA GLY A 54 -10.76 4.86 -7.85
C GLY A 54 -9.81 3.66 -7.85
N LEU A 55 -8.67 3.77 -7.14
CA LEU A 55 -7.72 2.66 -7.01
C LEU A 55 -8.32 1.44 -6.30
N VAL A 56 -9.13 1.67 -5.27
CA VAL A 56 -9.86 0.61 -4.56
C VAL A 56 -10.90 -0.05 -5.48
N ALA A 57 -11.55 0.72 -6.35
CA ALA A 57 -12.49 0.21 -7.33
C ALA A 57 -11.79 -0.64 -8.39
N GLU A 58 -10.65 -0.19 -8.93
CA GLU A 58 -9.81 -1.00 -9.85
C GLU A 58 -9.36 -2.31 -9.19
N ALA A 59 -8.87 -2.24 -7.95
CA ALA A 59 -8.43 -3.42 -7.21
C ALA A 59 -9.59 -4.40 -6.94
N THR A 60 -10.78 -3.87 -6.63
CA THR A 60 -11.99 -4.69 -6.41
C THR A 60 -12.39 -5.38 -7.72
N LYS A 61 -12.52 -4.63 -8.80
CA LYS A 61 -12.89 -5.14 -10.11
C LYS A 61 -11.94 -6.24 -10.57
N HIS A 62 -10.64 -5.97 -10.61
CA HIS A 62 -9.68 -6.89 -11.20
C HIS A 62 -9.30 -8.09 -10.31
N VAL A 63 -9.40 -7.98 -8.98
CA VAL A 63 -9.03 -9.08 -8.07
C VAL A 63 -10.24 -9.84 -7.54
N LEU A 64 -11.33 -9.14 -7.22
CA LEU A 64 -12.45 -9.73 -6.49
C LEU A 64 -13.62 -10.11 -7.42
N GLU A 65 -13.76 -9.47 -8.58
CA GLU A 65 -14.91 -9.66 -9.49
C GLU A 65 -14.51 -10.38 -10.79
N GLU A 66 -13.48 -9.88 -11.49
CA GLU A 66 -13.07 -10.40 -12.81
C GLU A 66 -11.82 -11.31 -12.74
N GLY A 67 -11.10 -11.29 -11.63
CA GLY A 67 -9.90 -12.09 -11.43
C GLY A 67 -10.20 -13.59 -11.30
N PRO A 68 -9.21 -14.47 -11.57
CA PRO A 68 -9.34 -15.90 -11.26
C PRO A 68 -9.65 -16.12 -9.78
N ASP A 69 -10.25 -17.26 -9.42
CA ASP A 69 -10.61 -17.53 -8.02
C ASP A 69 -9.42 -17.55 -7.07
N LYS A 70 -8.31 -18.17 -7.53
CA LYS A 70 -7.03 -18.34 -6.85
C LYS A 70 -5.91 -18.62 -7.86
N GLY A 71 -4.69 -18.75 -7.36
CA GLY A 71 -3.53 -19.19 -8.10
C GLY A 71 -2.63 -18.04 -8.55
N PRO A 72 -1.53 -18.37 -9.23
CA PRO A 72 -0.44 -17.43 -9.45
C PRO A 72 -0.79 -16.31 -10.43
N VAL A 73 -1.83 -16.46 -11.27
CA VAL A 73 -2.34 -15.34 -12.09
C VAL A 73 -3.03 -14.30 -11.21
N LEU A 74 -3.87 -14.74 -10.26
CA LEU A 74 -4.51 -13.82 -9.32
C LEU A 74 -3.48 -13.10 -8.46
N ASP A 75 -2.43 -13.81 -7.98
CA ASP A 75 -1.37 -13.22 -7.18
C ASP A 75 -0.64 -12.09 -7.94
N THR A 76 -0.42 -12.21 -9.26
CA THR A 76 0.15 -11.11 -10.06
C THR A 76 -0.76 -9.89 -10.14
N LEU A 77 -2.08 -10.09 -10.25
CA LEU A 77 -3.06 -9.00 -10.21
C LEU A 77 -3.07 -8.32 -8.84
N ILE A 78 -2.97 -9.10 -7.76
CA ILE A 78 -2.90 -8.59 -6.40
C ILE A 78 -1.67 -7.70 -6.21
N ILE A 79 -0.50 -8.16 -6.65
CA ILE A 79 0.75 -7.39 -6.60
C ILE A 79 0.58 -6.07 -7.35
N ALA A 80 0.12 -6.11 -8.60
CA ALA A 80 -0.06 -4.92 -9.42
C ALA A 80 -1.02 -3.90 -8.79
N GLN A 81 -2.16 -4.36 -8.28
CA GLN A 81 -3.16 -3.47 -7.66
C GLN A 81 -2.69 -2.93 -6.30
N TYR A 82 -1.96 -3.73 -5.52
CA TYR A 82 -1.32 -3.26 -4.30
C TYR A 82 -0.33 -2.14 -4.60
N GLN A 83 0.58 -2.32 -5.56
CA GLN A 83 1.61 -1.34 -5.88
C GLN A 83 1.01 0.01 -6.30
N ARG A 84 -0.08 0.02 -7.08
CA ARG A 84 -0.79 1.26 -7.44
C ARG A 84 -1.28 2.04 -6.21
N MET A 85 -1.91 1.36 -5.25
CA MET A 85 -2.35 1.98 -4.00
C MET A 85 -1.15 2.46 -3.17
N THR A 86 -0.08 1.68 -3.13
CA THR A 86 1.15 1.99 -2.41
C THR A 86 1.85 3.22 -2.98
N HIS A 87 1.94 3.35 -4.31
CA HIS A 87 2.51 4.52 -4.99
C HIS A 87 1.70 5.80 -4.73
N TYR A 88 0.37 5.70 -4.66
CA TYR A 88 -0.46 6.82 -4.23
C TYR A 88 -0.14 7.25 -2.79
N GLY A 89 0.08 6.28 -1.90
CA GLY A 89 0.55 6.52 -0.53
C GLY A 89 1.93 7.19 -0.49
N ILE A 90 2.89 6.69 -1.25
CA ILE A 90 4.25 7.26 -1.38
C ILE A 90 4.18 8.73 -1.81
N ALA A 91 3.38 9.04 -2.83
CA ALA A 91 3.20 10.40 -3.31
C ALA A 91 2.62 11.31 -2.22
N GLY A 92 1.61 10.85 -1.48
CA GLY A 92 0.99 11.59 -0.39
C GLY A 92 1.94 11.84 0.79
N PHE A 93 2.46 10.77 1.40
CA PHE A 93 3.33 10.86 2.57
C PHE A 93 4.66 11.55 2.25
N GLY A 94 5.25 11.26 1.08
CA GLY A 94 6.50 11.88 0.66
C GLY A 94 6.37 13.39 0.45
N THR A 95 5.28 13.84 -0.18
CA THR A 95 4.99 15.27 -0.37
C THR A 95 4.75 15.96 0.98
N ALA A 96 3.94 15.36 1.85
CA ALA A 96 3.68 15.89 3.19
C ALA A 96 4.99 16.01 4.00
N ALA A 97 5.86 15.01 3.93
CA ALA A 97 7.17 15.05 4.58
C ALA A 97 8.02 16.23 4.07
N ALA A 98 8.03 16.47 2.75
CA ALA A 98 8.77 17.58 2.16
C ALA A 98 8.24 18.94 2.64
N TYR A 99 6.92 19.10 2.74
CA TYR A 99 6.30 20.31 3.28
C TYR A 99 6.61 20.51 4.77
N ALA A 100 6.52 19.47 5.59
CA ALA A 100 6.91 19.55 7.00
C ALA A 100 8.36 20.01 7.17
N LYS A 101 9.28 19.54 6.31
CA LYS A 101 10.67 20.00 6.29
C LYS A 101 10.77 21.49 5.93
N ALA A 102 10.06 21.93 4.89
CA ALA A 102 10.07 23.32 4.44
C ALA A 102 9.53 24.29 5.50
N LEU A 103 8.55 23.84 6.30
CA LEU A 103 7.95 24.59 7.41
C LEU A 103 8.77 24.52 8.71
N GLY A 104 9.87 23.77 8.75
CA GLY A 104 10.70 23.62 9.96
C GLY A 104 10.12 22.67 11.02
N LEU A 105 9.07 21.91 10.68
CA LEU A 105 8.41 20.93 11.55
C LEU A 105 9.24 19.64 11.59
N LYS A 106 10.32 19.63 12.40
CA LYS A 106 11.32 18.55 12.41
C LYS A 106 10.74 17.20 12.82
N ASP A 107 9.92 17.16 13.86
CA ASP A 107 9.34 15.90 14.38
C ASP A 107 8.31 15.33 13.40
N ASP A 108 7.47 16.19 12.83
CA ASP A 108 6.50 15.81 11.78
C ASP A 108 7.20 15.28 10.54
N ASN A 109 8.26 15.95 10.09
CA ASN A 109 9.08 15.47 8.98
C ASN A 109 9.65 14.08 9.26
N MET A 110 10.20 13.86 10.45
CA MET A 110 10.77 12.58 10.85
C MET A 110 9.72 11.46 10.82
N LYS A 111 8.55 11.66 11.45
CA LYS A 111 7.45 10.69 11.45
C LYS A 111 6.94 10.39 10.05
N LEU A 112 6.73 11.41 9.22
CA LEU A 112 6.26 11.25 7.83
C LEU A 112 7.30 10.54 6.95
N ARG A 113 8.60 10.83 7.13
CA ARG A 113 9.67 10.15 6.40
C ARG A 113 9.80 8.68 6.79
N GLU A 114 9.63 8.35 8.07
CA GLU A 114 9.62 6.97 8.53
C GLU A 114 8.46 6.19 7.88
N ALA A 115 7.24 6.73 7.93
CA ALA A 115 6.09 6.14 7.25
C ALA A 115 6.34 5.98 5.75
N THR A 116 6.87 7.02 5.08
CA THR A 116 7.20 6.96 3.65
C THR A 116 8.20 5.83 3.35
N LYS A 117 9.23 5.65 4.19
CA LYS A 117 10.24 4.58 4.03
C LYS A 117 9.63 3.19 4.18
N GLU A 118 8.73 3.01 5.15
CA GLU A 118 8.01 1.74 5.32
C GLU A 118 7.15 1.40 4.10
N ILE A 119 6.47 2.40 3.53
CA ILE A 119 5.65 2.22 2.32
C ILE A 119 6.54 1.85 1.11
N TYR A 120 7.69 2.51 0.94
CA TYR A 120 8.68 2.12 -0.08
C TYR A 120 9.17 0.68 0.10
N GLY A 121 9.46 0.27 1.33
CA GLY A 121 9.88 -1.11 1.61
C GLY A 121 8.83 -2.15 1.20
N GLY A 122 7.54 -1.83 1.38
CA GLY A 122 6.43 -2.65 0.89
C GLY A 122 6.41 -2.76 -0.64
N ASP A 123 6.60 -1.65 -1.35
CA ASP A 123 6.65 -1.62 -2.82
C ASP A 123 7.86 -2.38 -3.39
N GLU A 124 9.06 -2.17 -2.83
CA GLU A 124 10.28 -2.87 -3.23
C GLU A 124 10.15 -4.38 -3.03
N PHE A 125 9.53 -4.80 -1.92
CA PHE A 125 9.28 -6.21 -1.68
C PHE A 125 8.32 -6.80 -2.72
N MET A 126 7.23 -6.08 -3.02
CA MET A 126 6.26 -6.52 -4.02
C MET A 126 6.89 -6.62 -5.41
N THR A 127 7.81 -5.71 -5.74
CA THR A 127 8.59 -5.76 -6.98
C THR A 127 9.44 -7.04 -7.04
N LYS A 128 10.19 -7.35 -5.98
CA LYS A 128 10.97 -8.60 -5.89
C LYS A 128 10.09 -9.84 -6.06
N LEU A 129 8.91 -9.83 -5.44
CA LEU A 129 7.97 -10.94 -5.55
C LEU A 129 7.38 -11.06 -6.96
N ALA A 130 7.12 -9.94 -7.65
CA ALA A 130 6.68 -9.95 -9.03
C ALA A 130 7.76 -10.54 -9.96
N GLU A 131 9.01 -10.14 -9.79
CA GLU A 131 10.15 -10.65 -10.56
C GLU A 131 10.35 -12.16 -10.34
N THR A 132 10.27 -12.64 -9.11
CA THR A 132 10.41 -14.08 -8.82
C THR A 132 9.22 -14.90 -9.30
N ALA A 133 7.99 -14.38 -9.20
CA ALA A 133 6.79 -15.04 -9.72
C ALA A 133 6.79 -15.16 -11.25
N VAL A 134 7.37 -14.19 -11.96
CA VAL A 134 7.60 -14.26 -13.40
C VAL A 134 8.66 -15.31 -13.73
N ASN A 135 9.75 -15.39 -12.97
CA ASN A 135 10.82 -16.36 -13.22
C ASN A 135 10.36 -17.82 -13.02
N ALA A 136 9.57 -18.12 -11.99
CA ALA A 136 9.05 -19.46 -11.76
C ALA A 136 8.13 -19.97 -12.90
N LYS A 137 7.42 -19.06 -13.58
CA LYS A 137 6.58 -19.39 -14.74
C LYS A 137 7.33 -19.37 -16.07
N ALA A 138 8.43 -18.62 -16.18
CA ALA A 138 9.27 -18.60 -17.37
C ALA A 138 10.00 -19.94 -17.58
N GLU A 139 10.33 -20.66 -16.50
CA GLU A 139 10.89 -22.01 -16.58
C GLU A 139 9.85 -23.10 -16.90
N GLU A 140 8.58 -22.94 -16.51
CA GLU A 140 7.52 -23.91 -16.86
C GLU A 140 6.95 -23.73 -18.28
N ALA A 141 7.19 -22.58 -18.91
CA ALA A 141 6.71 -22.26 -20.26
C ALA A 141 7.80 -22.33 -21.35
N ALA A 142 9.01 -22.76 -21.00
CA ALA A 142 10.15 -22.97 -21.92
C ALA A 142 10.48 -24.48 -22.02
#